data_AF-A0A067HA19-F1
#
_entry.id   AF-A0A067HA19-F1
#
_cell.length_a   1.000
_cell.length_b   1.000
_cell.length_c   1.000
_cell.angle_alpha   90.00
_cell.angle_beta   90.00
_cell.angle_gamma   90.00
#
_symmetry.space_group_name_H-M   'P 1'
#
loop_
_entity.id
_entity.type
_entity.pdbx_description
1 polymer ?
#
loop_
_entity_poly.entity_id
_entity_poly.type
_entity_poly.pdbx_seq_one_letter_code
_entity_poly.pdbx_strand_id
1 'polypeptide(L)'
;MCVRVTREFLESVQKNVTGQRPAWRVDAADIKIPCDSVLLMSDHTLFPQGILGEEPCLAVEIKPKCGFLPISRFIAEENAIKRSVTRFQLHQALKLSEQEISERSEYDPLDLFSGSKERICKAIKALYTNPQNNLRVFLNGSLIFGSLGGGMCGNSVAVGEAFEDALKCTIKADNGLRTDSFIQLVAETVHQAGILDRLLEVQKLDNFDIEGAIHAYYNIISQPCRVCRELDEEKASHLCTSLHSIPMNESLKIVKDYLIAATAKDCSLMICFRPKSNEFSGSYNSIYLESTNQVFDYKAYFVDLDLKPFKKMEEHYAKDKKISSCYIQMLKSR
;
A
#
# COMPACT_ATOMS: atom_id res chain seq x y z
N MET A 1 -6.53 -20.80 2.29
CA MET A 1 -6.84 -22.02 3.06
C MET A 1 -5.84 -22.16 4.19
N CYS A 2 -6.28 -22.46 5.43
CA CYS A 2 -5.36 -22.74 6.52
C CYS A 2 -4.90 -24.20 6.44
N VAL A 3 -3.59 -24.44 6.49
CA VAL A 3 -2.99 -25.77 6.33
C VAL A 3 -2.06 -26.03 7.51
N ARG A 4 -2.16 -27.23 8.10
CA ARG A 4 -1.26 -27.65 9.18
C ARG A 4 0.14 -27.93 8.65
N VAL A 5 1.15 -27.52 9.41
CA VAL A 5 2.57 -27.75 9.11
C VAL A 5 3.29 -28.23 10.36
N THR A 6 4.41 -28.93 10.16
CA THR A 6 5.25 -29.34 11.28
C THR A 6 6.25 -28.24 11.64
N ARG A 7 6.81 -28.35 12.85
CA ARG A 7 7.88 -27.46 13.31
C ARG A 7 9.11 -27.57 12.40
N GLU A 8 9.48 -28.79 12.03
CA GLU A 8 10.64 -29.09 11.18
C GLU A 8 10.48 -28.47 9.78
N PHE A 9 9.25 -28.44 9.26
CA PHE A 9 8.95 -27.74 8.02
C PHE A 9 9.23 -26.24 8.15
N LEU A 10 8.76 -25.58 9.22
CA LEU A 10 9.00 -24.15 9.42
C LEU A 10 10.49 -23.81 9.64
N GLU A 11 11.21 -24.65 10.39
CA GLU A 11 12.66 -24.52 10.59
C GLU A 11 13.42 -24.66 9.26
N SER A 12 13.02 -25.62 8.41
CA SER A 12 13.57 -25.79 7.06
C SER A 12 13.30 -24.57 6.16
N VAL A 13 12.06 -24.06 6.15
CA VAL A 13 11.70 -22.86 5.40
C VAL A 13 12.54 -21.68 5.85
N GLN A 14 12.65 -21.43 7.17
CA GLN A 14 13.46 -20.34 7.71
C GLN A 14 14.91 -20.42 7.21
N LYS A 15 15.54 -21.60 7.35
CA LYS A 15 16.90 -21.83 6.87
C LYS A 15 17.07 -21.53 5.38
N ASN A 16 16.09 -21.91 4.56
CA ASN A 16 16.15 -21.75 3.10
C ASN A 16 15.95 -20.30 2.63
N VAL A 17 15.20 -19.49 3.37
CA VAL A 17 14.88 -18.11 2.97
C VAL A 17 15.75 -17.05 3.62
N THR A 18 16.43 -17.34 4.74
CA THR A 18 17.24 -16.33 5.46
C THR A 18 18.26 -15.63 4.55
N GLY A 19 18.97 -16.38 3.69
CA GLY A 19 19.95 -15.81 2.76
C GLY A 19 19.35 -14.96 1.63
N GLN A 20 18.04 -15.05 1.40
CA GLN A 20 17.33 -14.30 0.36
C GLN A 20 16.65 -13.03 0.90
N ARG A 21 16.56 -12.90 2.24
CA ARG A 21 15.91 -11.76 2.90
C ARG A 21 16.90 -10.60 3.06
N PRO A 22 16.46 -9.35 2.89
CA PRO A 22 17.25 -8.18 3.27
C PRO A 22 17.67 -8.26 4.75
N ALA A 23 18.91 -7.86 5.07
CA ALA A 23 19.46 -7.99 6.44
C ALA A 23 18.52 -7.39 7.51
N TRP A 24 18.06 -6.15 7.30
CA TRP A 24 17.15 -5.48 8.23
C TRP A 24 15.81 -6.21 8.42
N ARG A 25 15.34 -7.00 7.43
CA ARG A 25 14.13 -7.83 7.54
C ARG A 25 14.38 -9.07 8.39
N VAL A 26 15.59 -9.63 8.32
CA VAL A 26 16.02 -10.74 9.20
C VAL A 26 16.06 -10.24 10.64
N ASP A 27 16.65 -9.07 10.87
CA ASP A 27 16.76 -8.47 12.21
C ASP A 27 15.40 -8.09 12.81
N ALA A 28 14.47 -7.62 11.98
CA ALA A 28 13.17 -7.13 12.45
C ALA A 28 12.20 -8.25 12.88
N ALA A 29 12.24 -9.41 12.25
CA ALA A 29 11.33 -10.52 12.57
C ALA A 29 11.76 -11.86 11.94
N ASP A 30 11.57 -12.94 12.69
CA ASP A 30 11.71 -14.31 12.21
C ASP A 30 10.37 -15.01 11.94
N ILE A 31 10.45 -16.16 11.26
CA ILE A 31 9.32 -17.06 11.13
C ILE A 31 8.93 -17.53 12.54
N LYS A 32 7.64 -17.48 12.86
CA LYS A 32 7.13 -17.93 14.15
C LYS A 32 7.09 -19.46 14.19
N ILE A 33 8.23 -20.08 14.49
CA ILE A 33 8.41 -21.54 14.61
C ILE A 33 7.34 -22.23 15.49
N PRO A 34 6.82 -21.63 16.59
CA PRO A 34 5.78 -22.28 17.39
C PRO A 34 4.41 -22.42 16.72
N CYS A 35 4.18 -21.83 15.54
CA CYS A 35 2.91 -21.97 14.83
C CYS A 35 2.78 -23.37 14.20
N ASP A 36 1.58 -23.96 14.25
CA ASP A 36 1.28 -25.28 13.68
C ASP A 36 0.55 -25.21 12.33
N SER A 37 0.30 -24.00 11.84
CA SER A 37 -0.55 -23.73 10.69
C SER A 37 -0.06 -22.54 9.88
N VAL A 38 -0.24 -22.60 8.56
CA VAL A 38 0.08 -21.53 7.59
C VAL A 38 -1.13 -21.23 6.70
N LEU A 39 -1.09 -20.08 6.02
CA LEU A 39 -2.09 -19.71 5.04
C LEU A 39 -1.59 -20.05 3.62
N LEU A 40 -2.25 -21.00 2.95
CA LEU A 40 -2.08 -21.25 1.54
C LEU A 40 -2.98 -20.31 0.73
N MET A 41 -2.39 -19.59 -0.22
CA MET A 41 -3.05 -18.62 -1.09
C MET A 41 -2.72 -18.93 -2.56
N SER A 42 -3.62 -18.53 -3.45
CA SER A 42 -3.33 -18.57 -4.89
C SER A 42 -2.20 -17.60 -5.22
N ASP A 43 -1.30 -18.00 -6.10
CA ASP A 43 -0.31 -17.08 -6.64
C ASP A 43 -0.99 -16.09 -7.59
N HIS A 44 -1.06 -14.83 -7.17
CA HIS A 44 -1.69 -13.76 -7.94
C HIS A 44 -0.77 -13.21 -9.03
N THR A 45 0.49 -13.65 -9.12
CA THR A 45 1.40 -13.29 -10.20
C THR A 45 1.20 -14.11 -11.48
N LEU A 46 0.42 -15.20 -11.41
CA LEU A 46 0.22 -16.17 -12.50
C LEU A 46 -1.26 -16.33 -12.83
N PHE A 47 -1.63 -16.49 -14.10
CA PHE A 47 -2.95 -17.04 -14.45
C PHE A 47 -2.98 -18.55 -14.18
N PRO A 48 -4.13 -19.13 -13.78
CA PRO A 48 -4.28 -20.57 -13.73
C PRO A 48 -4.01 -21.15 -15.13
N GLN A 49 -3.07 -22.09 -15.24
CA GLN A 49 -2.73 -22.71 -16.51
C GLN A 49 -3.93 -23.54 -17.01
N GLY A 50 -4.46 -23.17 -18.18
CA GLY A 50 -5.21 -24.11 -19.02
C GLY A 50 -4.24 -25.13 -19.65
N ILE A 51 -4.76 -26.24 -20.15
CA ILE A 51 -4.01 -27.43 -20.57
C ILE A 51 -2.99 -27.19 -21.72
N LEU A 52 -2.89 -26.00 -22.33
CA LEU A 52 -1.86 -25.68 -23.33
C LEU A 52 -1.39 -24.22 -23.27
N GLY A 53 -0.07 -24.01 -23.26
CA GLY A 53 0.59 -22.78 -23.73
C GLY A 53 1.12 -21.83 -22.65
N GLU A 54 2.43 -21.58 -22.67
CA GLU A 54 3.20 -20.66 -21.81
C GLU A 54 2.92 -19.17 -22.14
N GLU A 55 1.64 -18.74 -22.15
CA GLU A 55 1.36 -17.31 -22.32
C GLU A 55 1.95 -16.51 -21.15
N PRO A 56 2.74 -15.45 -21.43
CA PRO A 56 3.43 -14.71 -20.40
C PRO A 56 2.43 -13.99 -19.49
N CYS A 57 2.62 -14.16 -18.18
CA CYS A 57 1.86 -13.48 -17.14
C CYS A 57 2.67 -12.30 -16.63
N LEU A 58 2.18 -11.09 -16.86
CA LEU A 58 2.77 -9.85 -16.35
C LEU A 58 1.94 -9.36 -15.17
N ALA A 59 2.50 -9.40 -13.97
CA ALA A 59 1.79 -8.95 -12.76
C ALA A 59 2.44 -7.71 -12.15
N VAL A 60 1.62 -6.83 -11.62
CA VAL A 60 2.01 -5.61 -10.91
C VAL A 60 1.44 -5.65 -9.50
N GLU A 61 2.26 -5.36 -8.50
CA GLU A 61 1.86 -5.12 -7.12
C GLU A 61 2.00 -3.63 -6.82
N ILE A 62 0.91 -2.97 -6.41
CA ILE A 62 0.87 -1.57 -6.01
C ILE A 62 0.51 -1.49 -4.54
N LYS A 63 1.27 -0.77 -3.72
CA LYS A 63 0.83 -0.35 -2.37
C LYS A 63 0.28 1.08 -2.45
N PRO A 64 -1.04 1.26 -2.57
CA PRO A 64 -1.61 2.55 -2.96
C PRO A 64 -1.56 3.59 -1.84
N LYS A 65 -1.44 3.16 -0.58
CA LYS A 65 -1.48 4.01 0.62
C LYS A 65 -2.84 4.73 0.76
N CYS A 66 -2.89 5.77 1.60
CA CYS A 66 -4.12 6.49 1.94
C CYS A 66 -4.50 7.49 0.83
N GLY A 67 -5.64 7.26 0.17
CA GLY A 67 -6.12 8.01 -0.98
C GLY A 67 -6.99 9.23 -0.68
N PHE A 68 -7.01 9.71 0.57
CA PHE A 68 -7.78 10.90 0.96
C PHE A 68 -7.04 11.74 2.01
N LEU A 69 -7.42 13.01 2.11
CA LEU A 69 -7.00 13.92 3.17
C LEU A 69 -8.00 13.86 4.34
N PRO A 70 -7.52 13.78 5.59
CA PRO A 70 -8.41 13.71 6.73
C PRO A 70 -9.21 15.02 6.89
N ILE A 71 -10.52 14.87 7.13
CA ILE A 71 -11.45 15.99 7.40
C ILE A 71 -11.76 16.15 8.89
N SER A 72 -11.22 15.26 9.74
CA SER A 72 -11.51 15.17 11.17
C SER A 72 -11.39 16.53 11.87
N ARG A 73 -12.42 16.92 12.62
CA ARG A 73 -12.39 18.11 13.50
C ARG A 73 -11.46 17.96 14.71
N PHE A 74 -10.93 16.76 14.94
CA PHE A 74 -10.06 16.43 16.08
C PHE A 74 -8.58 16.61 15.77
N ILE A 75 -8.22 16.97 14.53
CA ILE A 75 -6.86 17.40 14.19
C ILE A 75 -6.59 18.73 14.88
N ALA A 76 -5.53 18.78 15.69
CA ALA A 76 -5.11 20.00 16.39
C ALA A 76 -4.64 21.08 15.40
N GLU A 77 -4.79 22.35 15.77
CA GLU A 77 -4.50 23.48 14.87
C GLU A 77 -3.01 23.52 14.46
N GLU A 78 -2.12 23.16 15.38
CA GLU A 78 -0.69 23.00 15.09
C GLU A 78 -0.40 21.93 14.01
N ASN A 79 -1.32 20.98 13.82
CA ASN A 79 -1.24 19.89 12.85
C ASN A 79 -2.13 20.14 11.61
N ALA A 80 -2.64 21.37 11.40
CA ALA A 80 -3.54 21.70 10.29
C ALA A 80 -3.01 21.32 8.90
N ILE A 81 -1.68 21.21 8.73
CA ILE A 81 -1.02 20.73 7.50
C ILE A 81 -1.54 19.36 7.03
N LYS A 82 -2.02 18.51 7.94
CA LYS A 82 -2.60 17.21 7.62
C LYS A 82 -3.84 17.32 6.72
N ARG A 83 -4.53 18.46 6.72
CA ARG A 83 -5.71 18.71 5.88
C ARG A 83 -5.37 19.08 4.44
N SER A 84 -4.11 19.40 4.14
CA SER A 84 -3.67 19.87 2.81
C SER A 84 -2.52 19.07 2.20
N VAL A 85 -1.78 18.30 3.02
CA VAL A 85 -0.68 17.45 2.56
C VAL A 85 -0.96 16.00 2.92
N THR A 86 -0.75 15.10 1.97
CA THR A 86 -1.08 13.69 2.17
C THR A 86 -0.21 13.06 3.25
N ARG A 87 -0.78 12.06 3.95
CA ARG A 87 -0.03 11.27 4.93
C ARG A 87 1.21 10.59 4.33
N PHE A 88 1.18 10.27 3.04
CA PHE A 88 2.32 9.73 2.30
C PHE A 88 3.44 10.76 2.17
N GLN A 89 3.14 11.95 1.65
CA GLN A 89 4.12 13.04 1.49
C GLN A 89 4.72 13.49 2.83
N LEU A 90 3.89 13.62 3.88
CA LEU A 90 4.39 13.93 5.22
C LEU A 90 5.40 12.87 5.69
N HIS A 91 5.09 11.59 5.47
CA HIS A 91 5.95 10.48 5.86
C HIS A 91 7.23 10.38 5.02
N GLN A 92 7.21 10.77 3.74
CA GLN A 92 8.41 10.85 2.90
C GLN A 92 9.44 11.82 3.50
N ALA A 93 9.01 12.91 4.14
CA ALA A 93 9.94 13.82 4.81
C ALA A 93 10.64 13.15 6.01
N LEU A 94 9.88 12.44 6.84
CA LEU A 94 10.47 11.69 7.96
C LEU A 94 11.44 10.62 7.46
N LYS A 95 11.02 9.79 6.50
CA LYS A 95 11.86 8.74 5.92
C LYS A 95 13.17 9.27 5.37
N LEU A 96 13.13 10.43 4.69
CA LEU A 96 14.33 11.08 4.18
C LEU A 96 15.24 11.54 5.32
N SER A 97 14.68 12.14 6.38
CA SER A 97 15.45 12.58 7.55
C SER A 97 16.09 11.42 8.32
N GLU A 98 15.44 10.25 8.31
CA GLU A 98 15.91 9.01 8.93
C GLU A 98 16.80 8.19 7.98
N GLN A 99 17.09 8.71 6.79
CA GLN A 99 17.91 8.04 5.76
C GLN A 99 17.34 6.66 5.32
N GLU A 100 16.03 6.43 5.51
CA GLU A 100 15.34 5.23 5.01
C GLU A 100 15.18 5.27 3.48
N ILE A 101 15.19 6.46 2.89
CA ILE A 101 15.08 6.70 1.45
C ILE A 101 16.14 7.71 1.01
N SER A 102 16.63 7.59 -0.23
CA SER A 102 17.60 8.52 -0.82
C SER A 102 16.97 9.83 -1.28
N GLU A 103 15.72 9.77 -1.73
CA GLU A 103 14.97 10.90 -2.26
C GLU A 103 13.47 10.69 -2.03
N ARG A 104 12.69 11.76 -2.12
CA ARG A 104 11.23 11.68 -1.98
C ARG A 104 10.59 11.21 -3.27
N SER A 105 9.66 10.27 -3.15
CA SER A 105 8.85 9.86 -4.29
C SER A 105 7.90 11.00 -4.71
N GLU A 106 7.79 11.20 -6.02
CA GLU A 106 6.79 12.10 -6.63
C GLU A 106 5.38 11.49 -6.64
N TYR A 107 5.24 10.22 -6.26
CA TYR A 107 3.97 9.54 -6.18
C TYR A 107 3.02 10.24 -5.18
N ASP A 108 1.82 10.55 -5.67
CA ASP A 108 0.73 11.07 -4.84
C ASP A 108 -0.45 10.08 -4.86
N PRO A 109 -0.83 9.51 -3.69
CA PRO A 109 -2.03 8.69 -3.59
C PRO A 109 -3.30 9.40 -4.08
N LEU A 110 -3.43 10.72 -3.89
CA LEU A 110 -4.61 11.45 -4.38
C LEU A 110 -4.72 11.43 -5.90
N ASP A 111 -3.60 11.33 -6.62
CA ASP A 111 -3.60 11.18 -8.08
C ASP A 111 -4.08 9.78 -8.48
N LEU A 112 -3.64 8.73 -7.77
CA LEU A 112 -4.04 7.34 -8.02
C LEU A 112 -5.53 7.09 -7.71
N PHE A 113 -6.08 7.72 -6.66
CA PHE A 113 -7.48 7.59 -6.24
C PHE A 113 -8.40 8.68 -6.84
N SER A 114 -7.92 9.44 -7.82
CA SER A 114 -8.63 10.62 -8.34
C SER A 114 -9.85 10.32 -9.21
N GLY A 115 -9.96 9.11 -9.76
CA GLY A 115 -10.92 8.77 -10.82
C GLY A 115 -10.59 9.41 -12.19
N SER A 116 -9.53 10.23 -12.31
CA SER A 116 -9.07 10.80 -13.59
C SER A 116 -7.98 9.93 -14.18
N LYS A 117 -8.18 9.50 -15.44
CA LYS A 117 -7.21 8.72 -16.21
C LYS A 117 -5.84 9.38 -16.26
N GLU A 118 -5.79 10.70 -16.47
CA GLU A 118 -4.55 11.49 -16.59
C GLU A 118 -3.77 11.48 -15.27
N ARG A 119 -4.46 11.72 -14.15
CA ARG A 119 -3.84 11.71 -12.82
C ARG A 119 -3.42 10.31 -12.40
N ILE A 120 -4.23 9.29 -12.69
CA ILE A 120 -3.86 7.89 -12.47
C ILE A 120 -2.58 7.55 -13.25
N CYS A 121 -2.50 7.92 -14.53
CA CYS A 121 -1.31 7.70 -15.35
C CYS A 121 -0.08 8.41 -14.77
N LYS A 122 -0.23 9.66 -14.32
CA LYS A 122 0.83 10.40 -13.61
C LYS A 122 1.29 9.64 -12.35
N ALA A 123 0.36 9.10 -11.56
CA ALA A 123 0.69 8.33 -10.37
C ALA A 123 1.44 7.03 -10.68
N ILE A 124 1.01 6.27 -11.69
CA ILE A 124 1.72 5.05 -12.13
C ILE A 124 3.11 5.39 -12.66
N LYS A 125 3.26 6.49 -13.42
CA LYS A 125 4.57 6.96 -13.88
C LYS A 125 5.49 7.34 -12.72
N ALA A 126 4.98 8.04 -11.71
CA ALA A 126 5.74 8.39 -10.52
C ALA A 126 6.16 7.15 -9.70
N LEU A 127 5.28 6.15 -9.61
CA LEU A 127 5.61 4.84 -9.02
C LEU A 127 6.68 4.11 -9.81
N TYR A 128 6.65 4.18 -11.15
CA TYR A 128 7.71 3.64 -11.98
C TYR A 128 9.04 4.35 -11.69
N THR A 129 9.08 5.69 -11.72
CA THR A 129 10.32 6.46 -11.51
C THR A 129 10.96 6.20 -10.15
N ASN A 130 10.15 6.13 -9.08
CA ASN A 130 10.63 5.88 -7.73
C ASN A 130 9.72 4.87 -7.01
N PRO A 131 9.98 3.55 -7.21
CA PRO A 131 9.07 2.49 -6.78
C PRO A 131 9.05 2.26 -5.26
N GLN A 132 10.15 2.58 -4.56
CA GLN A 132 10.34 2.31 -3.14
C GLN A 132 9.82 0.92 -2.73
N ASN A 133 8.82 0.86 -1.85
CA ASN A 133 8.07 -0.35 -1.50
C ASN A 133 6.61 -0.29 -1.98
N ASN A 134 6.32 0.60 -2.92
CA ASN A 134 5.01 0.91 -3.46
C ASN A 134 4.73 0.28 -4.81
N LEU A 135 5.75 -0.13 -5.57
CA LEU A 135 5.58 -0.81 -6.85
C LEU A 135 6.54 -2.01 -6.99
N ARG A 136 6.00 -3.13 -7.46
CA ARG A 136 6.77 -4.28 -7.93
C ARG A 136 6.15 -4.82 -9.21
N VAL A 137 6.97 -5.37 -10.11
CA VAL A 137 6.49 -6.01 -11.34
C VAL A 137 7.12 -7.39 -11.46
N PHE A 138 6.30 -8.37 -11.84
CA PHE A 138 6.65 -9.77 -11.96
C PHE A 138 6.34 -10.25 -13.38
N LEU A 139 7.21 -11.08 -13.93
CA LEU A 139 7.00 -11.81 -15.16
C LEU A 139 7.05 -13.31 -14.84
N ASN A 140 5.95 -14.02 -15.07
CA ASN A 140 5.83 -15.45 -14.78
C ASN A 140 6.25 -15.80 -13.34
N GLY A 141 5.82 -14.98 -12.37
CA GLY A 141 6.15 -15.13 -10.95
C GLY A 141 7.54 -14.67 -10.53
N SER A 142 8.41 -14.30 -11.47
CA SER A 142 9.75 -13.80 -11.18
C SER A 142 9.75 -12.28 -11.13
N LEU A 143 10.33 -11.69 -10.07
CA LEU A 143 10.44 -10.24 -9.92
C LEU A 143 11.38 -9.66 -10.99
N ILE A 144 10.87 -8.73 -11.80
CA ILE A 144 11.64 -8.04 -12.85
C ILE A 144 11.84 -6.55 -12.56
N PHE A 145 11.06 -5.96 -11.65
CA PHE A 145 11.17 -4.55 -11.29
C PHE A 145 10.72 -4.26 -9.86
N GLY A 146 11.38 -3.29 -9.21
CA GLY A 146 11.20 -2.97 -7.80
C GLY A 146 12.09 -3.82 -6.88
N SER A 147 11.94 -3.68 -5.56
CA SER A 147 12.76 -4.40 -4.59
C SER A 147 11.94 -5.16 -3.55
N LEU A 148 12.45 -6.32 -3.12
CA LEU A 148 11.89 -7.11 -2.03
C LEU A 148 12.05 -6.40 -0.66
N GLY A 149 13.01 -5.48 -0.56
CA GLY A 149 13.42 -4.85 0.70
C GLY A 149 13.13 -3.36 0.86
N GLY A 150 12.52 -2.68 -0.13
CA GLY A 150 12.22 -1.25 -0.04
C GLY A 150 13.44 -0.34 0.12
N GLY A 151 14.64 -0.83 -0.25
CA GLY A 151 15.91 -0.11 -0.13
C GLY A 151 16.30 0.73 -1.36
N MET A 152 17.37 1.52 -1.20
CA MET A 152 17.81 2.70 -1.96
C MET A 152 18.13 2.55 -3.47
N CYS A 153 17.19 2.14 -4.30
CA CYS A 153 17.38 2.23 -5.76
C CYS A 153 16.27 3.06 -6.42
N GLY A 154 16.60 4.30 -6.78
CA GLY A 154 15.92 4.97 -7.89
C GLY A 154 16.25 4.24 -9.20
N ASN A 155 15.44 4.45 -10.25
CA ASN A 155 15.66 3.78 -11.53
C ASN A 155 16.98 4.26 -12.16
N SER A 156 18.02 3.42 -12.10
CA SER A 156 19.20 3.62 -12.93
C SER A 156 18.85 3.29 -14.39
N VAL A 157 19.61 3.86 -15.33
CA VAL A 157 19.43 3.61 -16.78
C VAL A 157 19.44 2.11 -17.08
N ALA A 158 20.36 1.36 -16.48
CA ALA A 158 20.47 -0.09 -16.66
C ALA A 158 19.24 -0.87 -16.16
N VAL A 159 18.61 -0.43 -15.07
CA VAL A 159 17.36 -1.05 -14.57
C VAL A 159 16.20 -0.77 -15.52
N GLY A 160 16.14 0.45 -16.08
CA GLY A 160 15.14 0.81 -17.08
C GLY A 160 15.27 -0.01 -18.37
N GLU A 161 16.50 -0.17 -18.88
CA GLU A 161 16.78 -0.99 -20.07
C GLU A 161 16.41 -2.47 -19.86
N ALA A 162 16.82 -3.05 -18.73
CA ALA A 162 16.48 -4.44 -18.39
C ALA A 162 14.96 -4.65 -18.25
N PHE A 163 14.23 -3.66 -17.71
CA PHE A 163 12.78 -3.70 -17.60
C PHE A 163 12.10 -3.62 -18.97
N GLU A 164 12.53 -2.69 -19.82
CA GLU A 164 12.04 -2.53 -21.21
C GLU A 164 12.22 -3.82 -22.03
N ASP A 165 13.37 -4.50 -21.86
CA ASP A 165 13.64 -5.78 -22.50
C ASP A 165 12.78 -6.91 -21.94
N ALA A 166 12.54 -6.95 -20.62
CA ALA A 166 11.68 -7.95 -19.99
C ALA A 166 10.22 -7.87 -20.49
N LEU A 167 9.74 -6.68 -20.87
CA LEU A 167 8.39 -6.48 -21.39
C LEU A 167 8.19 -6.99 -22.83
N LYS A 168 9.27 -7.27 -23.57
CA LYS A 168 9.26 -7.64 -25.00
C LYS A 168 8.29 -8.77 -25.36
N CYS A 169 8.22 -9.79 -24.50
CA CYS A 169 7.40 -10.98 -24.77
C CYS A 169 5.90 -10.74 -24.53
N THR A 170 5.52 -9.65 -23.85
CA THR A 170 4.14 -9.37 -23.44
C THR A 170 3.55 -8.17 -24.20
N ILE A 171 4.33 -7.10 -24.35
CA ILE A 171 3.91 -5.83 -24.96
C ILE A 171 4.59 -5.67 -26.33
N LYS A 172 3.79 -5.72 -27.39
CA LYS A 172 4.18 -5.62 -28.80
C LYS A 172 4.32 -4.14 -29.21
N ALA A 173 5.22 -3.43 -28.53
CA ALA A 173 5.64 -2.08 -28.90
C ALA A 173 7.11 -2.07 -29.36
N ASP A 174 7.47 -1.04 -30.12
CA ASP A 174 8.85 -0.79 -30.54
C ASP A 174 9.77 -0.60 -29.33
N ASN A 175 11.07 -0.80 -29.54
CA ASN A 175 12.06 -0.66 -28.47
C ASN A 175 12.06 0.77 -27.92
N GLY A 176 11.93 0.91 -26.60
CA GLY A 176 11.84 2.19 -25.90
C GLY A 176 10.41 2.70 -25.68
N LEU A 177 9.39 2.00 -26.20
CA LEU A 177 7.98 2.37 -26.04
C LEU A 177 7.17 1.38 -25.17
N ARG A 178 7.75 0.24 -24.76
CA ARG A 178 7.02 -0.79 -24.01
C ARG A 178 6.74 -0.36 -22.58
N THR A 179 7.66 0.36 -21.94
CA THR A 179 7.48 0.90 -20.59
C THR A 179 6.32 1.89 -20.54
N ASP A 180 6.23 2.81 -21.51
CA ASP A 180 5.12 3.75 -21.59
C ASP A 180 3.79 3.03 -21.85
N SER A 181 3.81 2.02 -22.73
CA SER A 181 2.65 1.15 -22.99
C SER A 181 2.24 0.36 -21.74
N PHE A 182 3.20 -0.11 -20.93
CA PHE A 182 2.94 -0.76 -19.64
C PHE A 182 2.29 0.20 -18.64
N ILE A 183 2.82 1.41 -18.50
CA ILE A 183 2.24 2.44 -17.62
C ILE A 183 0.80 2.73 -18.02
N GLN A 184 0.53 2.87 -19.32
CA GLN A 184 -0.82 3.06 -19.86
C GLN A 184 -1.73 1.86 -19.58
N LEU A 185 -1.25 0.63 -19.77
CA LEU A 185 -2.00 -0.59 -19.48
C LEU A 185 -2.47 -0.64 -18.03
N VAL A 186 -1.57 -0.38 -17.08
CA VAL A 186 -1.89 -0.37 -15.65
C VAL A 186 -2.87 0.76 -15.33
N ALA A 187 -2.61 1.97 -15.83
CA ALA A 187 -3.45 3.13 -15.57
C ALA A 187 -4.87 2.96 -16.11
N GLU A 188 -5.01 2.49 -17.36
CA GLU A 188 -6.30 2.24 -18.00
C GLU A 188 -7.10 1.17 -17.23
N THR A 189 -6.41 0.09 -16.82
CA THR A 189 -7.05 -0.98 -16.05
C THR A 189 -7.54 -0.48 -14.70
N VAL A 190 -6.73 0.28 -13.96
CA VAL A 190 -7.14 0.87 -12.68
C VAL A 190 -8.33 1.81 -12.86
N HIS A 191 -8.32 2.63 -13.90
CA HIS A 191 -9.39 3.58 -14.21
C HIS A 191 -10.70 2.90 -14.61
N GLN A 192 -10.70 2.07 -15.65
CA GLN A 192 -11.91 1.46 -16.19
C GLN A 192 -12.53 0.43 -15.25
N ALA A 193 -11.71 -0.29 -14.48
CA ALA A 193 -12.21 -1.32 -13.58
C ALA A 193 -12.74 -0.77 -12.24
N GLY A 194 -12.49 0.51 -11.92
CA GLY A 194 -12.94 1.12 -10.65
C GLY A 194 -12.43 0.38 -9.39
N ILE A 195 -11.30 -0.34 -9.50
CA ILE A 195 -10.84 -1.28 -8.46
C ILE A 195 -10.57 -0.57 -7.13
N LEU A 196 -10.12 0.69 -7.21
CA LEU A 196 -9.73 1.47 -6.04
C LEU A 196 -10.90 2.19 -5.35
N ASP A 197 -12.06 2.32 -5.98
CA ASP A 197 -13.19 3.09 -5.44
C ASP A 197 -13.69 2.47 -4.13
N ARG A 198 -13.91 1.15 -4.13
CA ARG A 198 -14.31 0.42 -2.92
C ARG A 198 -13.24 0.44 -1.84
N LEU A 199 -11.95 0.39 -2.23
CA LEU A 199 -10.86 0.50 -1.26
C LEU A 199 -10.88 1.87 -0.58
N LEU A 200 -11.07 2.94 -1.35
CA LEU A 200 -11.12 4.30 -0.84
C LEU A 200 -12.26 4.48 0.17
N GLU A 201 -13.44 3.94 -0.10
CA GLU A 201 -14.57 4.00 0.84
C GLU A 201 -14.27 3.27 2.16
N VAL A 202 -13.54 2.15 2.12
CA VAL A 202 -13.08 1.47 3.33
C VAL A 202 -12.00 2.30 4.07
N GLN A 203 -11.09 2.95 3.34
CA GLN A 203 -10.10 3.84 3.96
C GLN A 203 -10.75 5.03 4.70
N LYS A 204 -11.85 5.56 4.15
CA LYS A 204 -12.64 6.67 4.73
C LYS A 204 -13.45 6.28 5.97
N LEU A 205 -13.50 5.01 6.35
CA LEU A 205 -14.02 4.63 7.67
C LEU A 205 -13.26 5.31 8.82
N ASP A 206 -12.00 5.71 8.59
CA ASP A 206 -11.26 6.61 9.46
C ASP A 206 -11.77 8.06 9.34
N ASN A 207 -12.90 8.32 10.00
CA ASN A 207 -13.54 9.64 10.05
C ASN A 207 -12.94 10.57 11.11
N PHE A 208 -12.29 9.99 12.12
CA PHE A 208 -11.84 10.72 13.31
C PHE A 208 -10.36 11.10 13.24
N ASP A 209 -9.62 10.60 12.25
CA ASP A 209 -8.17 10.59 12.24
C ASP A 209 -7.63 9.87 13.50
N ILE A 210 -6.34 9.51 13.53
CA ILE A 210 -5.75 8.93 14.73
C ILE A 210 -5.77 9.91 15.91
N GLU A 211 -5.71 11.22 15.66
CA GLU A 211 -5.82 12.25 16.70
C GLU A 211 -7.18 12.22 17.42
N GLY A 212 -8.27 11.82 16.74
CA GLY A 212 -9.57 11.62 17.40
C GLY A 212 -9.78 10.20 17.90
N ALA A 213 -9.45 9.19 17.09
CA ALA A 213 -9.71 7.78 17.39
C ALA A 213 -8.96 7.28 18.64
N ILE A 214 -7.81 7.88 18.97
CA ILE A 214 -7.03 7.54 20.16
C ILE A 214 -7.81 7.78 21.47
N HIS A 215 -8.69 8.78 21.52
CA HIS A 215 -9.51 9.05 22.71
C HIS A 215 -10.55 7.95 22.95
N ALA A 216 -11.21 7.50 21.88
CA ALA A 216 -12.13 6.36 21.93
C ALA A 216 -11.41 5.07 22.34
N TYR A 217 -10.15 4.89 21.94
CA TYR A 217 -9.33 3.78 22.41
C TYR A 217 -9.12 3.81 23.93
N TYR A 218 -8.80 4.98 24.51
CA TYR A 218 -8.66 5.12 25.96
C TYR A 218 -9.95 4.85 26.73
N ASN A 219 -11.12 5.21 26.16
CA ASN A 219 -12.43 4.82 26.72
C ASN A 219 -12.56 3.30 26.81
N ILE A 220 -12.24 2.57 25.73
CA ILE A 220 -12.40 1.11 25.65
C ILE A 220 -11.52 0.40 26.67
N ILE A 221 -10.25 0.81 26.80
CA ILE A 221 -9.32 0.17 27.74
C ILE A 221 -9.54 0.61 29.20
N SER A 222 -10.49 1.52 29.45
CA SER A 222 -10.81 2.04 30.78
C SER A 222 -9.58 2.62 31.50
N GLN A 223 -8.70 3.31 30.76
CA GLN A 223 -7.52 3.98 31.31
C GLN A 223 -7.63 5.49 31.15
N PRO A 224 -7.01 6.27 32.05
CA PRO A 224 -6.92 7.71 31.86
C PRO A 224 -6.26 8.06 30.52
N CYS A 225 -6.92 8.92 29.75
CA CYS A 225 -6.43 9.32 28.43
C CYS A 225 -5.11 10.07 28.55
N ARG A 226 -4.02 9.46 28.06
CA ARG A 226 -2.68 10.09 28.10
C ARG A 226 -2.61 11.32 27.20
N VAL A 227 -3.32 11.31 26.08
CA VAL A 227 -3.35 12.44 25.14
C VAL A 227 -3.94 13.68 25.81
N CYS A 228 -5.04 13.55 26.55
CA CYS A 228 -5.61 14.67 27.30
C CYS A 228 -4.70 15.21 28.41
N ARG A 229 -3.81 14.39 28.97
CA ARG A 229 -2.84 14.84 29.99
C ARG A 229 -1.67 15.61 29.40
N GLU A 230 -1.35 15.36 28.13
CA GLU A 230 -0.30 16.09 27.40
C GLU A 230 -0.79 17.46 26.89
N LEU A 231 -2.10 17.68 26.84
CA LEU A 231 -2.70 18.97 26.50
C LEU A 231 -2.81 19.83 27.78
N ASP A 232 -2.43 21.10 27.70
CA ASP A 232 -2.69 22.07 28.79
C ASP A 232 -4.19 22.09 29.14
N GLU A 233 -4.56 22.34 30.40
CA GLU A 233 -5.97 22.35 30.84
C GLU A 233 -6.84 23.34 30.03
N GLU A 234 -6.27 24.45 29.54
CA GLU A 234 -6.94 25.39 28.62
C GLU A 234 -7.05 24.89 27.16
N LYS A 235 -6.17 23.96 26.75
CA LYS A 235 -6.13 23.35 25.41
C LYS A 235 -6.85 22.02 25.32
N ALA A 236 -7.31 21.46 26.44
CA ALA A 236 -8.21 20.31 26.47
C ALA A 236 -9.54 20.71 25.80
N SER A 237 -9.56 20.62 24.47
CA SER A 237 -10.67 21.08 23.64
C SER A 237 -11.98 20.45 24.12
N HIS A 238 -13.07 21.23 24.10
CA HIS A 238 -14.44 20.73 24.31
C HIS A 238 -14.75 19.46 23.47
N LEU A 239 -14.06 19.30 22.33
CA LEU A 239 -14.12 18.12 21.48
C LEU A 239 -13.61 16.85 22.17
N CYS A 240 -12.53 16.92 22.96
CA CYS A 240 -11.98 15.79 23.73
C CYS A 240 -12.97 15.35 24.82
N THR A 241 -13.53 16.30 25.57
CA THR A 241 -14.55 16.02 26.60
C THR A 241 -15.79 15.39 26.00
N SER A 242 -16.21 15.87 24.82
CA SER A 242 -17.34 15.28 24.08
C SER A 242 -17.05 13.83 23.67
N LEU A 243 -15.83 13.52 23.20
CA LEU A 243 -15.41 12.16 22.85
C LEU A 243 -15.34 11.23 24.06
N HIS A 244 -14.94 11.72 25.23
CA HIS A 244 -14.92 10.92 26.46
C HIS A 244 -16.31 10.73 27.08
N SER A 245 -17.33 11.45 26.60
CA SER A 245 -18.72 11.33 27.06
C SER A 245 -19.58 10.43 26.16
N ILE A 246 -19.03 9.91 25.06
CA ILE A 246 -19.79 9.06 24.15
C ILE A 246 -20.04 7.65 24.74
N PRO A 247 -21.14 6.99 24.34
CA PRO A 247 -21.39 5.60 24.71
C PRO A 247 -20.27 4.62 24.31
N MET A 248 -20.11 3.54 25.08
CA MET A 248 -19.06 2.52 24.84
C MET A 248 -19.18 1.87 23.46
N ASN A 249 -20.39 1.60 22.98
CA ASN A 249 -20.63 1.05 21.64
C ASN A 249 -20.16 2.00 20.53
N GLU A 250 -20.27 3.32 20.72
CA GLU A 250 -19.73 4.30 19.77
C GLU A 250 -18.20 4.31 19.80
N SER A 251 -17.59 4.27 20.99
CA SER A 251 -16.14 4.16 21.13
C SER A 251 -15.60 2.90 20.41
N LEU A 252 -16.24 1.75 20.63
CA LEU A 252 -15.93 0.49 19.95
C LEU A 252 -16.06 0.61 18.43
N LYS A 253 -17.11 1.26 17.93
CA LYS A 253 -17.31 1.49 16.50
C LYS A 253 -16.19 2.34 15.92
N ILE A 254 -15.85 3.46 16.54
CA ILE A 254 -14.78 4.36 16.07
C ILE A 254 -13.45 3.62 15.93
N VAL A 255 -13.05 2.88 16.96
CA VAL A 255 -11.76 2.17 16.94
C VAL A 255 -11.77 1.00 15.96
N LYS A 256 -12.87 0.25 15.89
CA LYS A 256 -13.03 -0.84 14.90
C LYS A 256 -12.91 -0.30 13.47
N ASP A 257 -13.65 0.76 13.15
CA ASP A 257 -13.66 1.39 11.83
C ASP A 257 -12.28 1.95 11.48
N TYR A 258 -11.58 2.56 12.44
CA TYR A 258 -10.20 3.00 12.29
C TYR A 258 -9.24 1.84 11.97
N LEU A 259 -9.34 0.70 12.67
CA LEU A 259 -8.46 -0.44 12.43
C LEU A 259 -8.73 -1.10 11.07
N ILE A 260 -10.00 -1.17 10.64
CA ILE A 260 -10.37 -1.62 9.29
C ILE A 260 -9.76 -0.68 8.24
N ALA A 261 -9.91 0.63 8.43
CA ALA A 261 -9.30 1.63 7.55
C ALA A 261 -7.77 1.51 7.53
N ALA A 262 -7.13 1.25 8.68
CA ALA A 262 -5.69 1.06 8.78
C ALA A 262 -5.19 -0.18 8.02
N THR A 263 -5.99 -1.26 7.98
CA THR A 263 -5.73 -2.40 7.09
C THR A 263 -5.83 -1.98 5.62
N ALA A 264 -6.89 -1.29 5.22
CA ALA A 264 -7.10 -0.82 3.85
C ALA A 264 -6.05 0.22 3.37
N LYS A 265 -5.46 0.99 4.28
CA LYS A 265 -4.38 1.95 3.97
C LYS A 265 -3.01 1.30 3.76
N ASP A 266 -2.85 0.02 4.13
CA ASP A 266 -1.56 -0.69 4.10
C ASP A 266 -1.59 -2.00 3.30
N CYS A 267 -2.73 -2.34 2.70
CA CYS A 267 -2.86 -3.47 1.78
C CYS A 267 -2.15 -3.21 0.45
N SER A 268 -2.01 -4.26 -0.37
CA SER A 268 -1.45 -4.17 -1.72
C SER A 268 -2.49 -4.61 -2.74
N LEU A 269 -2.54 -3.95 -3.90
CA LEU A 269 -3.31 -4.35 -5.06
C LEU A 269 -2.39 -5.12 -6.01
N MET A 270 -2.75 -6.35 -6.33
CA MET A 270 -2.11 -7.14 -7.38
C MET A 270 -3.00 -7.19 -8.61
N ILE A 271 -2.46 -6.79 -9.77
CA ILE A 271 -3.11 -6.93 -11.07
C ILE A 271 -2.23 -7.82 -11.93
N CYS A 272 -2.78 -8.89 -12.48
CA CYS A 272 -2.06 -9.79 -13.39
C CYS A 272 -2.70 -9.73 -14.76
N PHE A 273 -1.88 -9.55 -15.79
CA PHE A 273 -2.22 -9.43 -17.18
C PHE A 273 -1.71 -10.63 -17.97
N ARG A 274 -2.46 -11.01 -19.00
CA ARG A 274 -2.06 -11.98 -20.01
C ARG A 274 -2.58 -11.53 -21.38
N PRO A 275 -1.76 -11.53 -22.44
CA PRO A 275 -2.24 -11.22 -23.78
C PRO A 275 -3.42 -12.11 -24.16
N LYS A 276 -4.50 -11.55 -24.70
CA LYS A 276 -5.66 -12.34 -25.13
C LYS A 276 -5.37 -13.01 -26.47
N SER A 277 -5.38 -14.33 -26.50
CA SER A 277 -5.37 -15.10 -27.75
C SER A 277 -6.80 -15.40 -28.22
N ASN A 278 -6.99 -15.48 -29.55
CA ASN A 278 -8.31 -15.71 -30.17
C ASN A 278 -8.94 -17.08 -29.80
N GLU A 279 -8.19 -17.97 -29.16
CA GLU A 279 -8.62 -19.34 -28.89
C GLU A 279 -9.28 -19.51 -27.51
N PHE A 280 -9.22 -18.51 -26.63
CA PHE A 280 -9.77 -18.60 -25.27
C PHE A 280 -10.85 -17.56 -25.00
N SER A 281 -12.11 -18.01 -24.99
CA SER A 281 -13.24 -17.29 -24.39
C SER A 281 -13.24 -17.53 -22.86
N GLY A 282 -12.27 -16.92 -22.16
CA GLY A 282 -12.24 -16.92 -20.71
C GLY A 282 -13.25 -15.94 -20.10
N SER A 283 -13.76 -16.24 -18.91
CA SER A 283 -14.65 -15.35 -18.11
C SER A 283 -13.90 -14.16 -17.44
N TYR A 284 -12.65 -13.90 -17.81
CA TYR A 284 -11.88 -12.82 -17.21
C TYR A 284 -12.24 -11.47 -17.83
N ASN A 285 -12.08 -10.40 -17.06
CA ASN A 285 -12.20 -9.06 -17.61
C ASN A 285 -11.05 -8.83 -18.59
N SER A 286 -11.33 -8.09 -19.66
CA SER A 286 -10.31 -7.73 -20.65
C SER A 286 -10.17 -6.22 -20.72
N ILE A 287 -8.97 -5.75 -21.07
CA ILE A 287 -8.65 -4.35 -21.30
C ILE A 287 -7.99 -4.20 -22.68
N TYR A 288 -8.40 -3.19 -23.43
CA TYR A 288 -7.80 -2.86 -24.72
C TYR A 288 -6.75 -1.76 -24.54
N LEU A 289 -5.53 -2.03 -24.98
CA LEU A 289 -4.41 -1.10 -24.95
C LEU A 289 -4.23 -0.47 -26.33
N GLU A 290 -4.73 0.76 -26.49
CA GLU A 290 -4.76 1.48 -27.75
C GLU A 290 -3.37 1.68 -28.37
N SER A 291 -2.36 1.98 -27.56
CA SER A 291 -0.99 2.26 -28.02
C SER A 291 -0.30 1.11 -28.74
N THR A 292 -0.76 -0.12 -28.52
CA THR A 292 -0.20 -1.34 -29.14
C THR A 292 -1.24 -2.15 -29.92
N ASN A 293 -2.50 -1.69 -29.94
CA ASN A 293 -3.63 -2.44 -30.48
C ASN A 293 -3.70 -3.89 -29.93
N GLN A 294 -3.40 -4.06 -28.63
CA GLN A 294 -3.44 -5.34 -27.94
C GLN A 294 -4.62 -5.41 -26.97
N VAL A 295 -5.18 -6.61 -26.79
CA VAL A 295 -6.14 -6.89 -25.73
C VAL A 295 -5.47 -7.78 -24.68
N PHE A 296 -5.67 -7.46 -23.41
CA PHE A 296 -5.16 -8.24 -22.29
C PHE A 296 -6.33 -8.71 -21.43
N ASP A 297 -6.34 -10.00 -21.08
CA ASP A 297 -7.13 -10.45 -19.94
C ASP A 297 -6.43 -10.02 -18.66
N TYR A 298 -7.21 -9.61 -17.66
CA TYR A 298 -6.67 -9.25 -16.36
C TYR A 298 -7.49 -9.82 -15.20
N LYS A 299 -6.80 -10.01 -14.07
CA LYS A 299 -7.40 -10.32 -12.77
C LYS A 299 -6.78 -9.41 -11.71
N ALA A 300 -7.59 -8.98 -10.75
CA ALA A 300 -7.17 -8.05 -9.71
C ALA A 300 -7.54 -8.57 -8.32
N TYR A 301 -6.61 -8.49 -7.37
CA TYR A 301 -6.79 -8.97 -6.00
C TYR A 301 -6.14 -8.04 -4.99
N PHE A 302 -6.78 -7.87 -3.84
CA PHE A 302 -6.14 -7.25 -2.69
C PHE A 302 -5.46 -8.31 -1.82
N VAL A 303 -4.22 -8.04 -1.43
CA VAL A 303 -3.41 -8.85 -0.51
C VAL A 303 -2.96 -8.00 0.68
N ASP A 304 -2.35 -8.63 1.69
CA ASP A 304 -1.95 -7.97 2.94
C ASP A 304 -3.13 -7.37 3.74
N LEU A 305 -4.27 -8.07 3.77
CA LEU A 305 -5.50 -7.66 4.45
C LEU A 305 -5.58 -8.13 5.92
N ASP A 306 -4.44 -8.36 6.56
CA ASP A 306 -4.41 -8.75 7.97
C ASP A 306 -4.97 -7.65 8.88
N LEU A 307 -5.76 -8.06 9.87
CA LEU A 307 -6.33 -7.13 10.85
C LEU A 307 -5.21 -6.45 11.64
N LYS A 308 -5.23 -5.12 11.71
CA LYS A 308 -4.31 -4.38 12.57
C LYS A 308 -4.60 -4.67 14.06
N PRO A 309 -3.60 -5.07 14.87
CA PRO A 309 -3.81 -5.35 16.28
C PRO A 309 -4.32 -4.12 17.04
N PHE A 310 -5.28 -4.33 17.94
CA PHE A 310 -5.88 -3.28 18.76
C PHE A 310 -4.86 -2.43 19.54
N LYS A 311 -3.78 -3.06 20.03
CA LYS A 311 -2.71 -2.36 20.77
C LYS A 311 -1.91 -1.37 19.92
N LYS A 312 -1.99 -1.44 18.59
CA LYS A 312 -1.27 -0.52 17.69
C LYS A 312 -1.82 0.91 17.68
N MET A 313 -2.96 1.18 18.33
CA MET A 313 -3.52 2.54 18.40
C MET A 313 -2.51 3.55 18.97
N GLU A 314 -1.82 3.20 20.06
CA GLU A 314 -0.80 4.07 20.66
C GLU A 314 0.42 4.25 19.72
N GLU A 315 0.88 3.17 19.07
CA GLU A 315 1.97 3.22 18.09
C GLU A 315 1.61 4.11 16.89
N HIS A 316 0.39 3.98 16.38
CA HIS A 316 -0.09 4.79 15.27
C HIS A 316 -0.14 6.27 15.64
N TYR A 317 -0.64 6.60 16.84
CA TYR A 317 -0.69 7.97 17.34
C TYR A 317 0.71 8.57 17.49
N ALA A 318 1.63 7.85 18.15
CA ALA A 318 3.01 8.28 18.32
C ALA A 318 3.72 8.50 16.98
N LYS A 319 3.52 7.58 16.03
CA LYS A 319 4.09 7.68 14.68
C LYS A 319 3.53 8.88 13.91
N ASP A 320 2.23 9.15 14.05
CA ASP A 320 1.59 10.31 13.41
C ASP A 320 2.13 11.63 13.95
N LYS A 321 2.23 11.77 15.28
CA LYS A 321 2.84 12.93 15.95
C LYS A 321 4.27 13.19 15.47
N LYS A 322 5.09 12.13 15.37
CA LYS A 322 6.47 12.21 14.86
C LYS A 322 6.53 12.72 13.43
N ILE A 323 5.63 12.25 12.57
CA ILE A 323 5.60 12.58 11.14
C ILE A 323 5.17 14.02 10.91
N SER A 324 4.08 14.44 11.55
CA SER A 324 3.60 15.82 11.48
C SER A 324 4.66 16.79 12.02
N SER A 325 5.26 16.48 13.18
CA SER A 325 6.29 17.31 13.79
C SER A 325 7.53 17.47 12.90
N CYS A 326 8.03 16.37 12.34
CA CYS A 326 9.18 16.39 11.41
C CYS A 326 8.91 17.27 10.19
N TYR A 327 7.72 17.13 9.59
CA TYR A 327 7.36 17.91 8.41
C TYR A 327 7.23 19.40 8.72
N ILE A 328 6.62 19.76 9.84
CA ILE A 328 6.50 21.16 10.29
C ILE A 328 7.87 21.78 10.55
N GLN A 329 8.78 21.05 11.21
CA GLN A 329 10.15 21.50 11.44
C GLN A 329 10.87 21.75 10.11
N MET A 330 10.75 20.83 9.15
CA MET A 330 11.32 21.00 7.82
C MET A 330 10.81 22.27 7.11
N LEU A 331 9.51 22.60 7.24
CA LEU A 331 8.97 23.84 6.65
C LEU A 331 9.53 25.10 7.32
N LYS A 332 9.82 25.06 8.63
CA LYS A 332 10.40 26.19 9.37
C LYS A 332 11.90 26.40 9.07
N SER A 333 12.58 25.37 8.58
CA SER A 333 14.01 25.41 8.23
C SER A 333 14.29 25.80 6.77
N ARG A 334 13.26 26.11 5.98
CA ARG A 334 13.37 26.63 4.61
C ARG A 334 13.26 28.15 4.60
#